data_AF-A0A8T5DZ43-F1
#
_entry.id   AF-A0A8T5DZ43-F1
#
_cell.length_a   1.000
_cell.length_b   1.000
_cell.length_c   1.000
_cell.angle_alpha   90.00
_cell.angle_beta   90.00
_cell.angle_gamma   90.00
#
_symmetry.space_group_name_H-M   'P 1'
#
loop_
_entity.id
_entity.type
_entity.pdbx_description
1 polymer ?
#
loop_
_entity_poly.entity_id
_entity_poly.type
_entity_poly.pdbx_seq_one_letter_code
_entity_poly.pdbx_strand_id
1 'polypeptide(L)'
;MIVDFMLVWLGFFLMLVGVSWARMGPAFQRNRYYKPIFIVGLLCVIGDLSQSQDQSKHIEEFQSLIIDFLPWFLTAFLGYYLVLLGAPTYMKVRYPPLIAGWIIIFISFYLYFEYNNHLSVMDILVSLSTIVGISFSLIYFFFLVRFVENRIPPEGPAPELTDSEKEFVRKIISKNIGGDEK
;
A
#
# COMPACT_ATOMS: atom_id res chain seq x y z
N MET A 1 9.22 13.88 21.34
CA MET A 1 9.46 12.52 20.82
C MET A 1 8.37 12.05 19.85
N ILE A 2 7.09 11.86 20.24
CA ILE A 2 6.04 11.43 19.28
C ILE A 2 5.62 12.55 18.31
N VAL A 3 5.63 13.80 18.76
CA VAL A 3 5.22 14.96 17.95
C VAL A 3 6.26 15.30 16.86
N ASP A 4 7.53 14.96 17.10
CA ASP A 4 8.66 15.37 16.25
C ASP A 4 8.74 14.61 14.91
N PHE A 5 8.04 13.48 14.76
CA PHE A 5 8.00 12.70 13.51
C PHE A 5 6.63 12.69 12.83
N MET A 6 5.63 13.39 13.38
CA MET A 6 4.27 13.39 12.81
C MET A 6 4.25 13.91 11.37
N LEU A 7 5.09 14.90 11.05
CA LEU A 7 5.16 15.48 9.70
C LEU A 7 5.76 14.49 8.70
N VAL A 8 6.74 13.69 9.11
CA VAL A 8 7.34 12.62 8.31
C VAL A 8 6.31 11.53 8.03
N TRP A 9 5.60 11.06 9.05
CA TRP A 9 4.55 10.05 8.89
C TRP A 9 3.39 10.53 8.02
N LEU A 10 2.97 11.79 8.19
CA LEU A 10 1.99 12.43 7.32
C LEU A 10 2.50 12.51 5.87
N GLY A 11 3.78 12.86 5.69
CA GLY A 11 4.44 12.89 4.38
C GLY A 11 4.41 11.53 3.69
N PHE A 12 4.82 10.47 4.38
CA PHE A 12 4.76 9.09 3.86
C PHE A 12 3.33 8.67 3.52
N PHE A 13 2.36 8.99 4.38
CA PHE A 13 0.96 8.70 4.13
C PHE A 13 0.47 9.38 2.85
N LEU A 14 0.75 10.68 2.67
CA LEU A 14 0.38 11.44 1.47
C LEU A 14 1.06 10.89 0.21
N MET A 15 2.33 10.51 0.29
CA MET A 15 3.04 9.86 -0.83
C MET A 15 2.38 8.53 -1.21
N LEU A 16 1.97 7.71 -0.24
CA LEU A 16 1.27 6.44 -0.48
C LEU A 16 -0.09 6.65 -1.14
N VAL A 17 -0.86 7.65 -0.68
CA VAL A 17 -2.12 8.07 -1.32
C VAL A 17 -1.87 8.52 -2.76
N GLY A 18 -0.85 9.34 -2.99
CA GLY A 18 -0.44 9.79 -4.31
C GLY A 18 -0.13 8.61 -5.26
N VAL A 19 0.69 7.65 -4.83
CA VAL A 19 1.02 6.45 -5.61
C VAL A 19 -0.24 5.61 -5.90
N SER A 20 -1.11 5.48 -4.90
CA SER A 20 -2.38 4.74 -5.05
C SER A 20 -3.29 5.39 -6.09
N TRP A 21 -3.38 6.73 -6.09
CA TRP A 21 -4.20 7.48 -7.05
C TRP A 21 -3.58 7.45 -8.46
N ALA A 22 -2.25 7.41 -8.57
CA ALA A 22 -1.56 7.28 -9.85
C ALA A 22 -1.87 5.95 -10.56
N ARG A 23 -2.20 4.91 -9.79
CA ARG A 23 -2.59 3.58 -10.28
C ARG A 23 -4.09 3.44 -10.55
N MET A 24 -4.89 4.44 -10.20
CA MET A 24 -6.32 4.45 -10.54
C MET A 24 -6.51 4.76 -12.03
N GLY A 25 -7.45 4.06 -12.66
CA GLY A 25 -7.75 4.24 -14.08
C GLY A 25 -8.19 5.68 -14.43
N PRO A 26 -8.08 6.08 -15.71
CA PRO A 26 -8.43 7.43 -16.17
C PRO A 26 -9.91 7.80 -15.96
N ALA A 27 -10.78 6.81 -15.76
CA ALA A 27 -12.20 7.02 -15.42
C ALA A 27 -12.41 7.70 -14.05
N PHE A 28 -11.43 7.63 -13.13
CA PHE A 28 -11.55 8.25 -11.82
C PHE A 28 -10.97 9.67 -11.83
N GLN A 29 -11.80 10.67 -11.55
CA GLN A 29 -11.36 12.08 -11.49
C GLN A 29 -10.21 12.33 -10.50
N ARG A 30 -10.13 11.53 -9.42
CA ARG A 30 -9.06 11.58 -8.41
C ARG A 30 -7.67 11.33 -8.98
N ASN A 31 -7.54 10.57 -10.07
CA ASN A 31 -6.25 10.35 -10.73
C ASN A 31 -5.60 11.69 -11.12
N ARG A 32 -6.34 12.73 -11.50
CA ARG A 32 -5.75 14.05 -11.84
C ARG A 32 -4.87 14.64 -10.72
N TYR A 33 -5.15 14.30 -9.46
CA TYR A 33 -4.52 14.88 -8.29
C TYR A 33 -3.37 14.03 -7.70
N TYR A 34 -2.98 12.93 -8.34
CA TYR A 34 -1.91 12.07 -7.80
C TYR A 34 -0.58 12.82 -7.64
N LYS A 35 -0.20 13.64 -8.64
CA LYS A 35 1.04 14.42 -8.66
C LYS A 35 1.11 15.46 -7.53
N PRO A 36 0.13 16.39 -7.39
CA PRO A 36 0.20 17.40 -6.34
C PRO A 36 0.21 16.78 -4.94
N ILE A 37 -0.57 15.72 -4.71
CA ILE A 37 -0.60 15.05 -3.41
C ILE A 37 0.75 14.40 -3.08
N PHE A 38 1.36 13.74 -4.06
CA PHE A 38 2.69 13.16 -3.89
C PHE A 38 3.76 14.22 -3.60
N ILE A 39 3.74 15.35 -4.32
CA ILE A 39 4.67 16.47 -4.12
C ILE A 39 4.51 17.07 -2.72
N VAL A 40 3.28 17.29 -2.25
CA VAL A 40 3.03 17.80 -0.89
C VAL A 40 3.58 16.82 0.15
N GLY A 41 3.34 15.52 -0.01
CA GLY A 41 3.90 14.51 0.91
C GLY A 41 5.43 14.53 0.95
N LEU A 42 6.07 14.66 -0.22
CA LEU A 42 7.53 14.79 -0.33
C LEU A 42 8.05 16.08 0.32
N LEU A 43 7.35 17.20 0.15
CA LEU A 43 7.70 18.46 0.81
C LEU A 43 7.56 18.38 2.33
N CYS A 44 6.58 17.63 2.86
CA CYS A 44 6.46 17.41 4.30
C CYS A 44 7.68 16.66 4.87
N VAL A 45 8.16 15.62 4.18
CA VAL A 45 9.35 14.86 4.61
C VAL A 45 10.62 15.71 4.52
N ILE A 46 10.81 16.46 3.42
CA ILE A 46 11.98 17.32 3.23
C ILE A 46 11.96 18.49 4.22
N GLY A 47 10.78 19.09 4.43
CA GLY A 47 10.58 20.22 5.33
C GLY A 47 10.98 19.86 6.76
N ASP A 48 10.53 18.72 7.26
CA ASP A 48 10.89 18.21 8.59
C ASP A 48 12.41 18.02 8.73
N LEU A 49 13.03 17.40 7.73
CA LEU A 49 14.47 17.16 7.70
C LEU A 49 15.30 18.45 7.67
N SER A 50 14.73 19.54 7.13
CA SER A 50 15.39 20.84 7.01
C SER A 50 15.25 21.75 8.24
N GLN A 51 14.25 21.49 9.09
CA GLN A 51 13.90 22.38 10.22
C GLN A 51 14.56 21.96 11.54
N SER A 52 15.20 20.80 11.59
CA SER A 52 15.86 20.30 12.79
C SER A 52 17.11 21.13 13.14
N GLN A 53 17.08 21.73 14.33
CA GLN A 53 18.07 22.66 14.85
C GLN A 53 19.39 21.96 15.30
N ASP A 54 19.39 20.63 15.42
CA ASP A 54 20.54 19.78 15.77
C ASP A 54 20.68 18.67 14.70
N GLN A 55 21.02 19.10 13.47
CA GLN A 55 21.06 18.26 12.26
C GLN A 55 21.85 16.96 12.43
N SER A 56 22.96 16.98 13.18
CA SER A 56 23.81 15.80 13.35
C SER A 56 23.11 14.70 14.15
N LYS A 57 22.50 15.02 15.30
CA LYS A 57 21.80 14.03 16.13
C LYS A 57 20.55 13.48 15.46
N HIS A 58 19.78 14.32 14.79
CA HIS A 58 18.58 13.85 14.08
C HIS A 58 18.93 12.96 12.88
N ILE A 59 20.03 13.24 12.18
CA ILE A 59 20.52 12.36 11.11
C ILE A 59 21.02 11.04 11.70
N GLU A 60 21.73 11.06 12.83
CA GLU A 60 22.19 9.86 13.52
C GLU A 60 21.02 9.00 14.04
N GLU A 61 20.00 9.60 14.65
CA GLU A 61 18.78 8.91 15.09
C GLU A 61 17.97 8.38 13.90
N PHE A 62 17.86 9.13 12.81
CA PHE A 62 17.19 8.64 11.60
C PHE A 62 17.96 7.49 10.95
N GLN A 63 19.30 7.56 10.95
CA GLN A 63 20.14 6.48 10.46
C GLN A 63 20.03 5.22 11.32
N SER A 64 20.01 5.35 12.65
CA SER A 64 19.80 4.19 13.52
C SER A 64 18.42 3.57 13.31
N LEU A 65 17.38 4.39 13.20
CA LEU A 65 16.02 3.91 12.86
C LEU A 65 15.99 3.18 11.51
N ILE A 66 16.71 3.66 10.49
CA ILE A 66 16.81 2.95 9.21
C ILE A 66 17.54 1.62 9.39
N ILE A 67 18.67 1.60 10.09
CA ILE A 67 19.48 0.40 10.29
C ILE A 67 18.68 -0.67 11.05
N ASP A 68 17.88 -0.27 12.04
CA ASP A 68 17.04 -1.17 12.83
C ASP A 68 15.79 -1.62 12.05
N PHE A 69 15.31 -0.81 11.10
CA PHE A 69 14.11 -1.09 10.31
C PHE A 69 14.37 -1.94 9.05
N LEU A 70 15.36 -1.54 8.26
CA LEU A 70 15.54 -2.00 6.87
C LEU A 70 15.81 -3.52 6.74
N PRO A 71 16.62 -4.17 7.60
CA PRO A 71 16.95 -5.59 7.46
C PRO A 71 15.73 -6.50 7.56
N TRP A 72 14.90 -6.32 8.59
CA TRP A 72 13.71 -7.13 8.76
C TRP A 72 12.62 -6.74 7.76
N PHE A 73 12.47 -5.45 7.43
CA PHE A 73 11.46 -4.98 6.48
C PHE A 73 11.68 -5.49 5.06
N LEU A 74 12.91 -5.38 4.53
CA LEU A 74 13.23 -5.89 3.18
C LEU A 74 13.08 -7.42 3.12
N THR A 75 13.47 -8.11 4.19
CA THR A 75 13.30 -9.56 4.31
C THR A 75 11.82 -9.94 4.33
N ALA A 76 11.00 -9.23 5.11
CA ALA A 76 9.53 -9.41 5.12
C ALA A 76 8.96 -9.20 3.73
N PHE A 77 9.34 -8.10 3.07
CA PHE A 77 8.86 -7.74 1.75
C PHE A 77 9.16 -8.84 0.71
N LEU A 78 10.39 -9.35 0.72
CA LEU A 78 10.78 -10.48 -0.13
C LEU A 78 9.96 -11.75 0.18
N GLY A 79 9.78 -12.06 1.46
CA GLY A 79 8.96 -13.20 1.89
C GLY A 79 7.51 -13.09 1.42
N TYR A 80 6.87 -11.94 1.62
CA TYR A 80 5.52 -11.67 1.12
C TYR A 80 5.43 -11.77 -0.39
N TYR A 81 6.40 -11.23 -1.12
CA TYR A 81 6.44 -11.33 -2.58
C TYR A 81 6.45 -12.80 -3.05
N LEU A 82 7.27 -13.66 -2.42
CA LEU A 82 7.31 -15.08 -2.74
C LEU A 82 6.03 -15.83 -2.37
N VAL A 83 5.42 -15.51 -1.23
CA VAL A 83 4.11 -16.07 -0.84
C VAL A 83 3.04 -15.70 -1.89
N LEU A 84 2.98 -14.44 -2.30
CA LEU A 84 2.04 -13.98 -3.33
C LEU A 84 2.30 -14.64 -4.69
N LEU A 85 3.56 -14.86 -5.04
CA LEU A 85 3.94 -15.57 -6.27
C LEU A 85 3.55 -17.05 -6.23
N GLY A 86 3.57 -17.66 -5.05
CA GLY A 86 3.17 -19.04 -4.80
C GLY A 86 1.66 -19.26 -4.63
N ALA A 87 0.92 -18.22 -4.26
CA ALA A 87 -0.50 -18.27 -3.96
C ALA A 87 -1.36 -18.49 -5.21
N PRO A 88 -2.50 -19.20 -5.09
CA PRO A 88 -3.37 -19.50 -6.23
C PRO A 88 -4.31 -18.32 -6.51
N THR A 89 -3.84 -17.29 -7.21
CA THR A 89 -4.71 -16.14 -7.57
C THR A 89 -5.61 -16.45 -8.77
N TYR A 90 -5.14 -17.26 -9.73
CA TYR A 90 -5.89 -17.65 -10.93
C TYR A 90 -5.61 -19.08 -11.44
N MET A 91 -4.69 -19.84 -10.82
CA MET A 91 -4.26 -21.20 -11.24
C MET A 91 -3.65 -22.00 -10.06
N LYS A 92 -3.15 -23.22 -10.34
CA LYS A 92 -2.51 -24.16 -9.39
C LYS A 92 -1.45 -23.49 -8.50
N VAL A 93 -1.49 -23.86 -7.21
CA VAL A 93 -0.52 -23.46 -6.18
C VAL A 93 0.90 -23.83 -6.61
N ARG A 94 1.83 -22.90 -6.49
CA ARG A 94 3.26 -23.17 -6.67
C ARG A 94 3.90 -23.32 -5.30
N TYR A 95 4.00 -24.56 -4.82
CA TYR A 95 4.52 -24.86 -3.49
C TYR A 95 5.95 -24.35 -3.21
N PRO A 96 6.93 -24.44 -4.15
CA PRO A 96 8.29 -24.00 -3.84
C PRO A 96 8.41 -22.52 -3.43
N PRO A 97 7.90 -21.53 -4.19
CA PRO A 97 7.94 -20.13 -3.75
C PRO A 97 7.07 -19.88 -2.51
N LEU A 98 5.96 -20.61 -2.35
CA LEU A 98 5.10 -20.48 -1.17
C LEU A 98 5.83 -20.87 0.12
N ILE A 99 6.48 -22.03 0.14
CA ILE A 99 7.23 -22.54 1.30
C ILE A 99 8.43 -21.61 1.58
N ALA A 100 9.18 -21.23 0.55
CA ALA A 100 10.32 -20.32 0.69
C ALA A 100 9.88 -18.96 1.25
N GLY A 101 8.76 -18.41 0.77
CA GLY A 101 8.21 -17.15 1.25
C GLY A 101 7.87 -17.19 2.73
N TRP A 102 7.22 -18.26 3.20
CA TRP A 102 6.92 -18.43 4.63
C TRP A 102 8.19 -18.55 5.49
N ILE A 103 9.20 -19.32 5.04
CA ILE A 103 10.49 -19.43 5.75
C ILE A 103 11.13 -18.03 5.89
N ILE A 104 11.15 -17.24 4.81
CA ILE A 104 11.71 -15.89 4.81
C ILE A 104 10.93 -14.95 5.74
N ILE A 105 9.60 -15.07 5.81
CA ILE A 105 8.78 -14.30 6.77
C ILE A 105 9.18 -14.64 8.22
N PHE A 106 9.41 -15.91 8.56
CA PHE A 106 9.91 -16.28 9.89
C PHE A 106 11.30 -15.73 10.17
N ILE A 107 12.20 -15.73 9.19
CA ILE A 107 13.53 -15.11 9.32
C ILE A 107 13.40 -13.60 9.55
N SER A 108 12.46 -12.92 8.88
CA SER A 108 12.19 -11.51 9.13
C SER A 108 11.76 -11.24 10.57
N PHE A 109 10.89 -12.08 11.16
CA PHE A 109 10.54 -11.94 12.57
C PHE A 109 11.74 -12.13 13.50
N TYR A 110 12.62 -13.08 13.22
CA TYR A 110 13.86 -13.23 13.96
C TYR A 110 14.73 -11.96 13.87
N LEU A 111 14.93 -11.42 12.67
CA LEU A 111 15.69 -10.18 12.46
C LEU A 111 15.04 -8.99 13.17
N TYR A 112 13.71 -8.93 13.22
CA TYR A 112 13.01 -7.90 13.97
C TYR A 112 13.40 -7.93 15.44
N PHE A 113 13.37 -9.10 16.09
CA PHE A 113 13.78 -9.24 17.49
C PHE A 113 15.27 -8.95 17.70
N GLU A 114 16.15 -9.39 16.78
CA GLU A 114 17.60 -9.17 16.89
C GLU A 114 17.95 -7.68 16.85
N TYR A 115 17.43 -6.94 15.87
CA TYR A 115 17.72 -5.51 15.71
C TYR A 115 16.95 -4.63 16.70
N ASN A 116 15.84 -5.12 17.25
CA ASN A 116 15.02 -4.38 18.22
C ASN A 116 15.11 -4.97 19.65
N ASN A 117 16.21 -5.64 19.98
CA ASN A 117 16.42 -6.27 21.30
C ASN A 117 16.51 -5.24 22.46
N HIS A 118 16.60 -3.95 22.15
CA HIS A 118 16.54 -2.87 23.12
C HIS A 118 15.11 -2.56 23.60
N LEU A 119 14.07 -3.08 22.94
CA LEU A 119 12.68 -2.85 23.29
C LEU A 119 12.27 -3.63 24.55
N SER A 120 11.55 -2.96 25.46
CA SER A 120 10.98 -3.59 26.64
C SER A 120 9.75 -4.44 26.29
N VAL A 121 9.43 -5.41 27.15
CA VAL A 121 8.18 -6.18 27.06
C VAL A 121 6.96 -5.26 27.04
N MET A 122 7.03 -4.12 27.74
CA MET A 122 5.97 -3.11 27.73
C MET A 122 5.83 -2.45 26.35
N ASP A 123 6.92 -2.18 25.65
CA ASP A 123 6.91 -1.57 24.31
C ASP A 123 6.28 -2.53 23.29
N ILE A 124 6.54 -3.84 23.44
CA ILE A 124 5.91 -4.89 22.63
C ILE A 124 4.41 -4.94 22.90
N LEU A 125 3.98 -4.88 24.16
CA LEU A 125 2.55 -4.87 24.53
C LEU A 125 1.82 -3.63 24.00
N VAL A 126 2.45 -2.45 24.08
CA VAL A 126 1.94 -1.21 23.49
C VAL A 126 1.81 -1.36 21.97
N SER A 127 2.83 -1.93 21.31
CA SER A 127 2.80 -2.20 19.87
C SER A 127 1.67 -3.17 19.49
N LEU A 128 1.43 -4.20 20.31
CA LEU A 128 0.32 -5.14 20.10
C LEU A 128 -1.05 -4.47 20.25
N SER A 129 -1.19 -3.55 21.20
CA SER A 129 -2.41 -2.74 21.36
C SER A 129 -2.69 -1.89 20.12
N THR A 130 -1.64 -1.43 19.43
CA THR A 130 -1.79 -0.69 18.16
C THR A 130 -2.44 -1.56 17.08
N ILE A 131 -2.08 -2.85 17.00
CA ILE A 131 -2.69 -3.80 16.05
C ILE A 131 -4.20 -3.93 16.29
N VAL A 132 -4.61 -3.94 17.56
CA VAL A 132 -6.02 -3.96 17.95
C VAL A 132 -6.72 -2.67 17.49
N GLY A 133 -6.10 -1.52 17.69
CA GLY A 133 -6.62 -0.23 17.21
C GLY A 133 -6.79 -0.17 15.68
N ILE A 134 -5.78 -0.65 14.94
CA ILE A 134 -5.84 -0.76 13.47
C ILE A 134 -6.99 -1.67 13.05
N SER A 135 -7.16 -2.81 13.72
CA SER A 135 -8.24 -3.77 13.43
C SER A 135 -9.61 -3.13 13.63
N PHE A 136 -9.82 -2.43 14.74
CA PHE A 136 -11.06 -1.68 14.98
C PHE A 136 -11.31 -0.59 13.94
N SER A 137 -10.27 0.14 13.54
CA SER A 137 -10.38 1.16 12.49
C SER A 137 -10.80 0.56 11.14
N LEU A 138 -10.21 -0.57 10.74
CA LEU A 138 -10.59 -1.29 9.52
C LEU A 138 -12.03 -1.79 9.57
N ILE A 139 -12.47 -2.35 10.71
CA ILE A 139 -13.86 -2.77 10.91
C ILE A 139 -14.80 -1.58 10.76
N TYR A 140 -14.50 -0.46 11.43
CA TYR A 140 -15.29 0.75 11.34
C TYR A 140 -15.35 1.31 9.91
N PHE A 141 -14.21 1.32 9.21
CA PHE A 141 -14.15 1.72 7.80
C PHE A 141 -15.06 0.85 6.93
N PHE A 142 -15.04 -0.47 7.11
CA PHE A 142 -15.94 -1.38 6.38
C PHE A 142 -17.42 -1.09 6.66
N PHE A 143 -17.77 -0.85 7.92
CA PHE A 143 -19.13 -0.44 8.29
C PHE A 143 -19.53 0.89 7.66
N LEU A 144 -18.61 1.86 7.61
CA LEU A 144 -18.87 3.17 7.03
C LEU A 144 -19.04 3.09 5.51
N VAL A 145 -18.20 2.34 4.81
CA VAL A 145 -18.34 2.09 3.37
C VAL A 145 -19.70 1.44 3.11
N ARG A 146 -20.04 0.37 3.83
CA ARG A 146 -21.33 -0.31 3.68
C ARG A 146 -22.51 0.60 3.98
N PHE A 147 -22.40 1.46 4.99
CA PHE A 147 -23.43 2.45 5.33
C PHE A 147 -23.62 3.46 4.19
N VAL A 148 -22.53 3.98 3.63
CA VAL A 148 -22.58 4.93 2.52
C VAL A 148 -23.13 4.28 1.26
N GLU A 149 -22.65 3.09 0.88
CA GLU A 149 -23.13 2.35 -0.29
C GLU A 149 -24.63 2.05 -0.20
N ASN A 150 -25.12 1.61 0.97
CA ASN A 150 -26.56 1.36 1.16
C ASN A 150 -27.44 2.61 1.05
N ARG A 151 -26.85 3.82 1.13
CA ARG A 151 -27.55 5.11 1.03
C ARG A 151 -27.42 5.73 -0.36
N ILE A 152 -26.46 5.30 -1.16
CA ILE A 152 -26.32 5.74 -2.54
C ILE A 152 -27.32 4.91 -3.38
N PRO A 153 -28.26 5.55 -4.08
CA PRO A 153 -29.13 4.82 -4.99
C PRO A 153 -28.27 4.12 -6.05
N PRO A 154 -28.57 2.85 -6.38
CA PRO A 154 -27.81 2.14 -7.40
C PRO A 154 -27.81 2.97 -8.69
N GLU A 155 -26.65 3.11 -9.32
CA GLU A 155 -26.57 3.75 -10.62
C GLU A 155 -27.55 3.03 -11.56
N GLY A 156 -28.31 3.82 -12.32
CA GLY A 156 -29.22 3.28 -13.32
C GLY A 156 -28.45 2.34 -14.26
N PRO A 157 -29.14 1.39 -14.91
CA PRO A 157 -28.49 0.52 -15.88
C PRO A 157 -27.69 1.39 -16.87
N ALA A 158 -26.44 1.01 -17.10
CA ALA A 158 -25.59 1.70 -18.06
C ALA A 158 -26.34 1.81 -19.40
N PRO A 159 -26.31 2.98 -20.07
CA PRO A 159 -26.98 3.14 -21.35
C PRO A 159 -26.47 2.08 -22.32
N GLU A 160 -27.36 1.58 -23.17
CA GLU A 160 -26.94 0.67 -24.23
C GLU A 160 -25.87 1.34 -25.09
N LEU A 161 -24.91 0.53 -25.55
CA LEU A 161 -23.94 0.97 -26.54
C LEU A 161 -24.68 1.54 -27.75
N THR A 162 -24.28 2.73 -28.15
CA THR A 162 -24.74 3.34 -29.40
C THR A 162 -24.31 2.48 -30.58
N ASP A 163 -24.98 2.61 -31.73
CA ASP A 163 -24.67 1.79 -32.91
C ASP A 163 -23.21 1.96 -33.37
N SER A 164 -22.66 3.18 -33.24
CA SER A 164 -21.25 3.47 -33.51
C SER A 164 -20.30 2.77 -32.53
N GLU A 165 -20.63 2.75 -31.23
CA GLU A 165 -19.85 2.04 -30.23
C GLU A 165 -19.96 0.51 -30.41
N LYS A 166 -21.14 -0.01 -30.75
CA LYS A 166 -21.34 -1.43 -31.08
C LYS A 166 -20.47 -1.84 -32.27
N GLU A 167 -20.45 -1.04 -33.33
CA GLU A 167 -19.62 -1.30 -34.52
C GLU A 167 -18.13 -1.23 -34.19
N PHE A 168 -17.72 -0.24 -33.39
CA PHE A 168 -16.34 -0.09 -32.94
C PHE A 168 -15.88 -1.28 -32.09
N VAL A 169 -16.68 -1.69 -31.10
CA VAL A 169 -16.42 -2.86 -30.26
C VAL A 169 -16.38 -4.13 -31.11
N ARG A 170 -17.33 -4.30 -32.04
CA ARG A 170 -17.35 -5.45 -32.97
C ARG A 170 -16.08 -5.53 -33.80
N LYS A 171 -15.58 -4.40 -34.29
CA LYS A 171 -14.34 -4.32 -35.07
C LYS A 171 -13.08 -4.64 -34.25
N ILE A 172 -13.04 -4.20 -32.98
CA ILE A 172 -11.94 -4.57 -32.07
C ILE A 172 -11.95 -6.06 -31.77
N ILE A 173 -13.14 -6.61 -31.49
CA ILE A 173 -13.31 -8.03 -31.17
C ILE A 173 -12.98 -8.90 -32.39
N SER A 174 -13.48 -8.55 -33.59
CA SER A 174 -13.18 -9.31 -34.83
C SER A 174 -11.68 -9.33 -35.12
N LYS A 175 -11.02 -8.18 -34.96
CA LYS A 175 -9.58 -8.03 -35.16
C LYS A 175 -8.76 -8.86 -34.17
N ASN A 176 -9.15 -8.94 -32.90
CA ASN A 176 -8.40 -9.65 -31.86
C ASN A 176 -8.71 -11.16 -31.77
N ILE A 177 -9.90 -11.60 -32.19
CA ILE A 177 -10.28 -13.02 -32.26
C ILE A 177 -9.80 -13.68 -33.58
N GLY A 178 -9.27 -12.89 -34.52
CA GLY A 178 -8.85 -13.39 -35.84
C GLY A 178 -10.03 -13.70 -36.75
N GLY A 179 -11.18 -13.05 -36.53
CA GLY A 179 -12.38 -13.22 -37.35
C GLY A 179 -12.30 -12.58 -38.74
N ASP A 180 -11.28 -11.76 -39.00
CA ASP A 180 -11.03 -11.13 -40.31
C ASP A 180 -9.99 -11.92 -41.13
N GLU A 181 -10.10 -13.26 -41.14
CA GLU A 181 -9.65 -14.09 -42.27
C GLU A 181 -10.85 -14.38 -43.18
N LYS A 182 -11.25 -13.37 -43.97
CA LYS A 182 -11.78 -13.48 -45.35
C LYS A 182 -12.09 -12.11 -45.95
#